data_AF-A0A2E2VS45-F1
#
_entry.id   AF-A0A2E2VS45-F1
#
_cell.length_a   1.000
_cell.length_b   1.000
_cell.length_c   1.000
_cell.angle_alpha   90.00
_cell.angle_beta   90.00
_cell.angle_gamma   90.00
#
_symmetry.space_group_name_H-M   'P 1'
#
loop_
_entity.id
_entity.type
_entity.pdbx_description
1 polymer ?
#
loop_
_entity_poly.entity_id
_entity_poly.type
_entity_poly.pdbx_seq_one_letter_code
_entity_poly.pdbx_strand_id
1 'polypeptide(L)'
;LGLAEQSDVLINKAIDLDASDTQTLRTLAIIRIYQRQFEKAKSLLEQYLAQKPESPYMVIWLYLCHWELGEQKPELLSGYLEQYRSGFWNEWIMDWLLDEVNEKALYSFAYDNEQRAFRENFSEAHFYLGYRAKLEQRLDTAKHFFELTVARDIPYFIEYHIAEMLLKQMEEE
;
A
#
# COMPACT_ATOMS: atom_id res chain seq x y z
N LEU A 1 17.02 8.57 -15.19
CA LEU A 1 16.25 7.44 -15.74
C LEU A 1 14.85 7.60 -15.17
N GLY A 2 13.90 7.92 -16.04
CA GLY A 2 12.60 8.45 -15.64
C GLY A 2 11.67 7.33 -15.18
N LEU A 3 10.76 7.64 -14.27
CA LEU A 3 9.74 6.76 -13.68
C LEU A 3 8.96 5.89 -14.70
N ALA A 4 8.92 6.28 -15.97
CA ALA A 4 8.43 5.46 -17.08
C ALA A 4 9.23 4.15 -17.27
N GLU A 5 10.56 4.19 -17.16
CA GLU A 5 11.42 3.01 -17.31
C GLU A 5 11.23 1.98 -16.17
N GLN A 6 10.86 2.42 -14.96
CA GLN A 6 10.61 1.49 -13.84
C GLN A 6 9.23 0.83 -13.92
N SER A 7 8.23 1.60 -14.36
CA SER A 7 6.96 1.05 -14.87
C SER A 7 7.22 0.03 -15.97
N ASP A 8 8.10 0.34 -16.92
CA ASP A 8 8.46 -0.57 -18.01
C ASP A 8 9.20 -1.81 -17.52
N VAL A 9 10.03 -1.74 -16.47
CA VAL A 9 10.67 -2.93 -15.87
C VAL A 9 9.64 -3.86 -15.22
N LEU A 10 8.65 -3.32 -14.51
CA LEU A 10 7.55 -4.11 -13.93
C LEU A 10 6.59 -4.63 -15.01
N ILE A 11 6.31 -3.84 -16.03
CA ILE A 11 5.47 -4.19 -17.19
C ILE A 11 6.16 -5.26 -18.06
N ASN A 12 7.45 -5.12 -18.35
CA ASN A 12 8.22 -6.11 -19.13
C ASN A 12 8.32 -7.46 -18.42
N LYS A 13 8.35 -7.46 -17.08
CA LYS A 13 8.22 -8.70 -16.29
C LYS A 13 6.83 -9.32 -16.36
N ALA A 14 5.77 -8.54 -16.60
CA ALA A 14 4.40 -9.01 -16.66
C ALA A 14 3.96 -9.48 -18.05
N ILE A 15 4.59 -8.97 -19.12
CA ILE A 15 4.25 -9.33 -20.52
C ILE A 15 4.57 -10.80 -20.83
N ASP A 16 5.55 -11.41 -20.15
CA ASP A 16 5.93 -12.81 -20.33
C ASP A 16 5.15 -13.80 -19.44
N LEU A 17 4.24 -13.31 -18.60
CA LEU A 17 3.50 -14.13 -17.64
C LEU A 17 2.07 -14.42 -18.13
N ASP A 18 1.61 -15.65 -17.90
CA ASP A 18 0.25 -16.07 -18.21
C ASP A 18 -0.77 -15.17 -17.49
N ALA A 19 -1.79 -14.69 -18.21
CA ALA A 19 -2.82 -13.79 -17.67
C ALA A 19 -3.67 -14.43 -16.55
N SER A 20 -3.61 -15.76 -16.39
CA SER A 20 -4.21 -16.51 -15.29
C SER A 20 -3.29 -16.74 -14.09
N ASP A 21 -2.00 -16.39 -14.19
CA ASP A 21 -1.05 -16.51 -13.09
C ASP A 21 -1.34 -15.45 -12.02
N THR A 22 -1.50 -15.93 -10.79
CA THR A 22 -1.71 -15.12 -9.59
C THR A 22 -0.63 -14.04 -9.44
N GLN A 23 0.62 -14.31 -9.83
CA GLN A 23 1.69 -13.31 -9.77
C GLN A 23 1.52 -12.17 -10.79
N THR A 24 0.97 -12.47 -11.97
CA THR A 24 0.60 -11.46 -12.98
C THR A 24 -0.49 -10.53 -12.45
N LEU A 25 -1.55 -11.09 -11.85
CA LEU A 25 -2.65 -10.30 -11.27
C LEU A 25 -2.15 -9.30 -10.24
N ARG A 26 -1.27 -9.75 -9.32
CA ARG A 26 -0.64 -8.89 -8.32
C ARG A 26 0.19 -7.78 -8.98
N THR A 27 1.06 -8.14 -9.91
CA THR A 27 1.97 -7.18 -10.55
C THR A 27 1.19 -6.11 -11.32
N LEU A 28 0.18 -6.53 -12.09
CA LEU A 28 -0.70 -5.61 -12.82
C LEU A 28 -1.50 -4.72 -11.88
N ALA A 29 -2.04 -5.25 -10.77
CA ALA A 29 -2.75 -4.46 -9.77
C ALA A 29 -1.88 -3.31 -9.27
N ILE A 30 -0.64 -3.59 -8.87
CA ILE A 30 0.31 -2.59 -8.40
C ILE A 30 0.62 -1.54 -9.48
N ILE A 31 0.83 -1.95 -10.73
CA ILE A 31 1.02 -1.01 -11.85
C ILE A 31 -0.21 -0.10 -12.02
N ARG A 32 -1.42 -0.64 -11.89
CA ARG A 32 -2.66 0.15 -11.98
C ARG A 32 -2.82 1.12 -10.81
N ILE A 33 -2.40 0.75 -9.60
CA ILE A 33 -2.35 1.66 -8.43
C ILE A 33 -1.38 2.80 -8.71
N TYR A 34 -0.17 2.49 -9.17
CA TYR A 34 0.83 3.49 -9.53
C TYR A 34 0.33 4.46 -10.62
N GLN A 35 -0.43 3.94 -11.60
CA GLN A 35 -1.08 4.74 -12.64
C GLN A 35 -2.39 5.42 -12.20
N ARG A 36 -2.79 5.29 -10.93
CA ARG A 36 -4.04 5.81 -10.35
C ARG A 36 -5.31 5.30 -11.06
N GLN A 37 -5.23 4.14 -11.69
CA GLN A 37 -6.36 3.46 -12.33
C GLN A 37 -7.06 2.54 -11.32
N PHE A 38 -7.60 3.13 -10.25
CA PHE A 38 -8.09 2.40 -9.07
C PHE A 38 -9.20 1.40 -9.37
N GLU A 39 -10.11 1.68 -10.31
CA GLU A 39 -11.13 0.70 -10.72
C GLU A 39 -10.51 -0.57 -11.33
N LYS A 40 -9.47 -0.41 -12.16
CA LYS A 40 -8.77 -1.56 -12.75
C LYS A 40 -7.95 -2.29 -11.71
N ALA A 41 -7.28 -1.55 -10.82
CA ALA A 41 -6.52 -2.13 -9.72
C ALA A 41 -7.42 -2.96 -8.81
N LYS A 42 -8.58 -2.42 -8.41
CA LYS A 42 -9.60 -3.09 -7.61
C LYS A 42 -10.01 -4.43 -8.22
N SER A 43 -10.41 -4.43 -9.49
CA SER A 43 -10.83 -5.66 -10.19
C SER A 43 -9.72 -6.71 -10.28
N LEU A 44 -8.45 -6.30 -10.43
CA LEU A 44 -7.31 -7.22 -10.43
C LEU A 44 -7.04 -7.79 -9.03
N LEU A 45 -7.16 -6.97 -7.98
CA LEU A 45 -6.99 -7.39 -6.59
C LEU A 45 -8.11 -8.34 -6.14
N GLU A 46 -9.36 -8.10 -6.53
CA GLU A 46 -10.48 -9.01 -6.27
C GLU A 46 -10.23 -10.39 -6.89
N GLN A 47 -9.77 -10.44 -8.15
CA GLN A 47 -9.40 -11.70 -8.82
C GLN A 47 -8.21 -12.40 -8.15
N TYR A 48 -7.21 -11.62 -7.68
CA TYR A 48 -6.06 -12.16 -6.95
C TYR A 48 -6.48 -12.76 -5.61
N LEU A 49 -7.26 -12.02 -4.81
CA LEU A 49 -7.67 -12.41 -3.46
C LEU A 49 -8.68 -13.56 -3.47
N ALA A 50 -9.44 -13.76 -4.56
CA ALA A 50 -10.23 -14.98 -4.76
C ALA A 50 -9.37 -16.25 -4.79
N GLN A 51 -8.09 -16.15 -5.14
CA GLN A 51 -7.14 -17.26 -5.18
C GLN A 51 -6.19 -17.29 -3.97
N LYS A 52 -5.86 -16.11 -3.42
CA LYS A 52 -4.90 -15.90 -2.32
C LYS A 52 -5.46 -14.99 -1.23
N PRO A 53 -6.55 -15.39 -0.54
CA PRO A 53 -7.22 -14.56 0.46
C PRO A 53 -6.33 -14.21 1.66
N GLU A 54 -5.29 -15.00 1.93
CA GLU A 54 -4.32 -14.84 3.01
C GLU A 54 -3.24 -13.77 2.75
N SER A 55 -3.42 -12.91 1.74
CA SER A 55 -2.42 -11.93 1.31
C SER A 55 -2.66 -10.53 1.92
N PRO A 56 -2.04 -10.18 3.05
CA PRO A 56 -2.45 -9.02 3.85
C PRO A 56 -2.28 -7.70 3.11
N TYR A 57 -1.13 -7.49 2.47
CA TYR A 57 -0.88 -6.25 1.71
C TYR A 57 -1.86 -6.08 0.55
N MET A 58 -2.27 -7.18 -0.09
CA MET A 58 -3.22 -7.09 -1.21
C MET A 58 -4.63 -6.74 -0.71
N VAL A 59 -5.00 -7.20 0.49
CA VAL A 59 -6.23 -6.78 1.17
C VAL A 59 -6.16 -5.29 1.55
N ILE A 60 -5.04 -4.81 2.10
CA ILE A 60 -4.82 -3.39 2.40
C ILE A 60 -4.97 -2.55 1.12
N TRP A 61 -4.30 -2.93 0.04
CA TRP A 61 -4.40 -2.21 -1.24
C TRP A 61 -5.79 -2.25 -1.84
N LEU A 62 -6.54 -3.36 -1.69
CA LEU A 62 -7.93 -3.43 -2.14
C LEU A 62 -8.79 -2.44 -1.37
N TYR A 63 -8.65 -2.39 -0.05
CA TYR A 63 -9.32 -1.40 0.80
C TYR A 63 -8.99 0.04 0.39
N LEU A 64 -7.72 0.36 0.14
CA LEU A 64 -7.31 1.69 -0.31
C LEU A 64 -7.89 2.05 -1.69
N CYS A 65 -7.94 1.09 -2.62
CA CYS A 65 -8.60 1.29 -3.92
C CYS A 65 -10.09 1.62 -3.75
N HIS A 66 -10.81 0.93 -2.85
CA HIS A 66 -12.20 1.28 -2.56
C HIS A 66 -12.32 2.71 -2.02
N TRP A 67 -11.45 3.11 -1.08
CA TRP A 67 -11.50 4.45 -0.49
C TRP A 67 -11.18 5.55 -1.52
N GLU A 68 -10.20 5.34 -2.42
CA GLU A 68 -9.94 6.24 -3.55
C GLU A 68 -11.15 6.41 -4.47
N LEU A 69 -12.02 5.41 -4.55
CA LEU A 69 -13.26 5.42 -5.34
C LEU A 69 -14.46 5.97 -4.56
N GLY A 70 -14.24 6.47 -3.34
CA GLY A 70 -15.27 7.09 -2.51
C GLY A 70 -16.04 6.12 -1.62
N GLU A 71 -15.61 4.86 -1.52
CA GLU A 71 -16.26 3.85 -0.67
C GLU A 71 -15.27 3.32 0.38
N GLN A 72 -15.54 3.51 1.67
CA GLN A 72 -14.80 2.77 2.69
C GLN A 72 -15.42 1.40 2.90
N LYS A 73 -14.60 0.34 2.84
CA LYS A 73 -14.99 -1.07 3.02
C LYS A 73 -14.24 -1.69 4.20
N PRO A 74 -14.41 -1.19 5.44
CA PRO A 74 -13.67 -1.68 6.61
C PRO A 74 -13.84 -3.19 6.83
N GLU A 75 -14.95 -3.77 6.37
CA GLU A 75 -15.23 -5.21 6.40
C GLU A 75 -14.17 -6.07 5.69
N LEU A 76 -13.43 -5.51 4.72
CA LEU A 76 -12.32 -6.21 4.06
C LEU A 76 -11.17 -6.45 5.04
N LEU A 77 -10.85 -5.44 5.84
CA LEU A 77 -9.76 -5.51 6.80
C LEU A 77 -10.18 -6.30 8.04
N SER A 78 -11.37 -6.03 8.58
CA SER A 78 -11.84 -6.74 9.77
C SER A 78 -12.08 -8.22 9.50
N GLY A 79 -12.63 -8.57 8.32
CA GLY A 79 -12.80 -9.96 7.91
C GLY A 79 -11.48 -10.71 7.73
N TYR A 80 -10.44 -10.05 7.18
CA TYR A 80 -9.11 -10.64 7.13
C TYR A 80 -8.55 -10.90 8.53
N LEU A 81 -8.66 -9.91 9.43
CA LEU A 81 -8.14 -10.02 10.80
C LEU A 81 -8.90 -11.08 11.61
N GLU A 82 -10.19 -11.28 11.38
CA GLU A 82 -10.95 -12.35 12.03
C GLU A 82 -10.45 -13.75 11.61
N GLN A 83 -10.09 -13.91 10.33
CA GLN A 83 -9.74 -15.21 9.77
C GLN A 83 -8.23 -15.54 9.85
N TYR A 84 -7.35 -14.56 9.71
CA TYR A 84 -5.92 -14.76 9.46
C TYR A 84 -4.98 -14.04 10.44
N ARG A 85 -5.49 -13.42 11.52
CA ARG A 85 -4.65 -12.68 12.49
C ARG A 85 -3.56 -13.59 13.08
N SER A 86 -2.34 -13.10 13.06
CA SER A 86 -1.12 -13.83 13.37
C SER A 86 -0.06 -12.99 14.09
N GLY A 87 -0.31 -11.69 14.28
CA GLY A 87 0.55 -10.74 14.99
C GLY A 87 1.63 -10.09 14.12
N PHE A 88 1.62 -10.31 12.80
CA PHE A 88 2.59 -9.69 11.89
C PHE A 88 2.37 -8.19 11.71
N TRP A 89 3.44 -7.49 11.35
CA TRP A 89 3.48 -6.03 11.19
C TRP A 89 2.32 -5.45 10.34
N ASN A 90 2.03 -6.08 9.21
CA ASN A 90 0.95 -5.68 8.30
C ASN A 90 -0.44 -5.61 8.96
N GLU A 91 -0.70 -6.40 9.99
CA GLU A 91 -1.97 -6.38 10.71
C GLU A 91 -2.14 -5.11 11.54
N TRP A 92 -1.04 -4.53 12.03
CA TRP A 92 -1.06 -3.24 12.72
C TRP A 92 -1.39 -2.08 11.79
N ILE A 93 -1.00 -2.19 10.51
CA ILE A 93 -1.43 -1.25 9.46
C ILE A 93 -2.94 -1.36 9.26
N MET A 94 -3.49 -2.58 9.25
CA MET A 94 -4.94 -2.79 9.16
C MET A 94 -5.66 -2.23 10.39
N ASP A 95 -5.17 -2.51 11.60
CA ASP A 95 -5.72 -1.96 12.84
C ASP A 95 -5.68 -0.41 12.84
N TRP A 96 -4.64 0.20 12.27
CA TRP A 96 -4.56 1.65 12.08
C TRP A 96 -5.60 2.17 11.08
N LEU A 97 -5.78 1.51 9.94
CA LEU A 97 -6.77 1.88 8.93
C LEU A 97 -8.22 1.68 9.42
N LEU A 98 -8.42 0.84 10.43
CA LEU A 98 -9.70 0.60 11.10
C LEU A 98 -9.95 1.50 12.32
N ASP A 99 -9.04 2.42 12.65
CA ASP A 99 -9.11 3.25 13.88
C ASP A 99 -9.04 2.46 15.19
N GLU A 100 -8.61 1.19 15.17
CA GLU A 100 -8.46 0.34 16.37
C GLU A 100 -7.18 0.68 17.15
N VAL A 101 -6.17 1.22 16.47
CA VAL A 101 -4.97 1.80 17.09
C VAL A 101 -4.75 3.22 16.62
N ASN A 102 -4.14 4.05 17.45
CA ASN A 102 -3.77 5.41 17.08
C ASN A 102 -2.34 5.48 16.49
N GLU A 103 -1.98 6.63 15.93
CA GLU A 103 -0.67 6.87 15.31
C GLU A 103 0.49 6.53 16.26
N LYS A 104 0.40 6.96 17.53
CA LYS A 104 1.43 6.68 18.53
C LYS A 104 1.61 5.18 18.77
N ALA A 105 0.52 4.43 18.83
CA ALA A 105 0.56 2.98 18.98
C ALA A 105 1.20 2.33 17.74
N LEU A 106 0.79 2.71 16.53
CA LEU A 106 1.39 2.21 15.28
C LEU A 106 2.91 2.42 15.25
N TYR A 107 3.39 3.60 15.66
CA TYR A 107 4.81 3.88 15.78
C TYR A 107 5.52 3.02 16.83
N SER A 108 4.90 2.79 17.99
CA SER A 108 5.46 1.91 19.02
C SER A 108 5.66 0.50 18.47
N PHE A 109 4.67 -0.04 17.75
CA PHE A 109 4.79 -1.36 17.13
C PHE A 109 5.82 -1.41 16.01
N ALA A 110 5.98 -0.33 15.24
CA ALA A 110 7.05 -0.24 14.25
C ALA A 110 8.44 -0.29 14.90
N TYR A 111 8.55 0.25 16.13
CA TYR A 111 9.78 0.33 16.92
C TYR A 111 10.13 -0.97 17.64
N ASP A 112 9.15 -1.59 18.30
CA ASP A 112 9.35 -2.75 19.18
C ASP A 112 9.52 -4.07 18.41
N ASN A 113 9.34 -4.07 17.08
CA ASN A 113 9.54 -5.27 16.27
C ASN A 113 11.06 -5.57 16.15
N GLU A 114 11.58 -6.38 17.08
CA GLU A 114 13.00 -6.69 17.37
C GLU A 114 13.87 -7.21 16.18
N GLN A 115 13.34 -7.29 14.96
CA GLN A 115 14.09 -7.77 13.80
C GLN A 115 14.61 -6.61 12.94
N ARG A 116 15.58 -6.93 12.06
CA ARG A 116 16.17 -6.05 11.02
C ARG A 116 15.16 -5.21 10.21
N ALA A 117 13.86 -5.48 10.31
CA ALA A 117 12.74 -4.79 9.67
C ALA A 117 12.38 -3.42 10.27
N PHE A 118 13.05 -2.93 11.32
CA PHE A 118 12.75 -1.60 11.91
C PHE A 118 12.64 -0.47 10.88
N ARG A 119 13.62 -0.37 9.96
CA ARG A 119 13.62 0.68 8.93
C ARG A 119 12.45 0.52 7.96
N GLU A 120 12.14 -0.72 7.62
CA GLU A 120 11.09 -1.13 6.68
C GLU A 120 9.70 -0.85 7.26
N ASN A 121 9.42 -1.35 8.47
CA ASN A 121 8.15 -1.16 9.17
C ASN A 121 7.85 0.33 9.36
N PHE A 122 8.83 1.12 9.79
CA PHE A 122 8.61 2.57 9.88
C PHE A 122 8.42 3.23 8.52
N SER A 123 9.09 2.77 7.46
CA SER A 123 8.87 3.29 6.11
C SER A 123 7.43 3.05 5.67
N GLU A 124 6.90 1.85 5.91
CA GLU A 124 5.50 1.53 5.66
C GLU A 124 4.56 2.33 6.57
N ALA A 125 4.88 2.48 7.86
CA ALA A 125 4.08 3.27 8.79
C ALA A 125 3.92 4.72 8.28
N HIS A 126 5.03 5.38 7.92
CA HIS A 126 4.98 6.70 7.30
C HIS A 126 4.11 6.69 6.04
N PHE A 127 4.32 5.71 5.17
CA PHE A 127 3.57 5.63 3.93
C PHE A 127 2.05 5.57 4.17
N TYR A 128 1.58 4.66 5.02
CA TYR A 128 0.15 4.47 5.27
C TYR A 128 -0.45 5.60 6.11
N LEU A 129 0.33 6.27 6.98
CA LEU A 129 -0.07 7.52 7.63
C LEU A 129 -0.31 8.62 6.59
N GLY A 130 0.62 8.78 5.65
CA GLY A 130 0.52 9.75 4.57
C GLY A 130 -0.63 9.46 3.62
N TYR A 131 -0.82 8.18 3.24
CA TYR A 131 -1.87 7.76 2.33
C TYR A 131 -3.26 7.99 2.92
N ARG A 132 -3.44 7.63 4.20
CA ARG A 132 -4.68 7.93 4.93
C ARG A 132 -4.93 9.43 5.02
N ALA A 133 -3.92 10.22 5.38
CA ALA A 133 -4.03 11.68 5.44
C ALA A 133 -4.42 12.29 4.08
N LYS A 134 -3.88 11.77 2.97
CA LYS A 134 -4.28 12.16 1.61
C LYS A 134 -5.77 11.90 1.37
N LEU A 135 -6.25 10.69 1.69
CA LEU A 135 -7.65 10.32 1.50
C LEU A 135 -8.60 11.18 2.33
N GLU A 136 -8.16 11.61 3.52
CA GLU A 136 -8.87 12.52 4.42
C GLU A 136 -8.69 14.01 4.07
N GLN A 137 -8.07 14.35 2.94
CA GLN A 137 -7.80 15.73 2.50
C GLN A 137 -6.88 16.54 3.44
N ARG A 138 -6.11 15.87 4.30
CA ARG A 138 -5.08 16.47 5.16
C ARG A 138 -3.75 16.55 4.41
N LEU A 139 -3.70 17.35 3.34
CA LEU A 139 -2.63 17.34 2.34
C LEU A 139 -1.24 17.68 2.91
N ASP A 140 -1.13 18.66 3.81
CA ASP A 140 0.15 18.99 4.44
C ASP A 140 0.71 17.81 5.27
N THR A 141 -0.18 17.08 5.94
CA THR A 141 0.19 15.89 6.71
C THR A 141 0.59 14.74 5.78
N ALA A 142 -0.15 14.57 4.68
CA ALA A 142 0.16 13.57 3.67
C ALA A 142 1.54 13.80 3.05
N LYS A 143 1.83 15.04 2.64
CA LYS A 143 3.12 15.44 2.08
C LYS A 143 4.26 15.15 3.05
N HIS A 144 4.13 15.58 4.30
CA HIS A 144 5.15 15.34 5.33
C HIS A 144 5.48 13.85 5.48
N PHE A 145 4.46 12.98 5.53
CA PHE A 145 4.68 11.54 5.69
C PHE A 145 5.23 10.86 4.43
N PHE A 146 4.87 11.32 3.25
CA PHE A 146 5.49 10.84 2.01
C PHE A 146 6.97 11.26 1.93
N GLU A 147 7.32 12.48 2.33
CA GLU A 147 8.72 12.91 2.44
C GLU A 147 9.51 12.01 3.40
N LEU A 148 8.92 11.68 4.56
CA LEU A 148 9.53 10.75 5.53
C LEU A 148 9.68 9.33 4.96
N THR A 149 8.74 8.87 4.15
CA THR A 149 8.82 7.58 3.46
C THR A 149 10.00 7.56 2.49
N VAL A 150 10.10 8.57 1.61
CA VAL A 150 11.17 8.68 0.61
C VAL A 150 12.54 8.89 1.28
N ALA A 151 12.62 9.68 2.34
CA ALA A 151 13.86 9.90 3.08
C ALA A 151 14.47 8.62 3.69
N ARG A 152 13.71 7.52 3.79
CA ARG A 152 14.23 6.23 4.24
C ARG A 152 15.06 5.48 3.21
N ASP A 153 15.01 5.87 1.94
CA ASP A 153 15.80 5.30 0.84
C ASP A 153 15.66 3.76 0.79
N ILE A 154 14.42 3.29 0.60
CA ILE A 154 14.06 1.86 0.49
C ILE A 154 13.43 1.61 -0.89
N PRO A 155 14.21 1.69 -2.00
CA PRO A 155 13.68 1.65 -3.36
C PRO A 155 13.20 0.28 -3.81
N TYR A 156 13.29 -0.76 -2.97
CA TYR A 156 12.72 -2.08 -3.26
C TYR A 156 11.28 -2.24 -2.75
N PHE A 157 10.73 -1.23 -2.06
CA PHE A 157 9.34 -1.18 -1.61
C PHE A 157 8.47 -0.40 -2.57
N ILE A 158 7.25 -0.86 -2.77
CA ILE A 158 6.31 -0.18 -3.67
C ILE A 158 5.83 1.13 -3.06
N GLU A 159 5.70 1.17 -1.74
CA GLU A 159 5.36 2.33 -0.91
C GLU A 159 6.30 3.51 -1.20
N TYR A 160 7.60 3.24 -1.36
CA TYR A 160 8.60 4.25 -1.72
C TYR A 160 8.25 4.92 -3.07
N HIS A 161 8.02 4.12 -4.11
CA HIS A 161 7.73 4.66 -5.44
C HIS A 161 6.36 5.34 -5.54
N ILE A 162 5.36 4.84 -4.83
CA ILE A 162 4.05 5.49 -4.76
C ILE A 162 4.16 6.81 -4.01
N ALA A 163 4.95 6.89 -2.92
CA ALA A 163 5.21 8.14 -2.23
C ALA A 163 5.92 9.17 -3.12
N GLU A 164 6.96 8.78 -3.87
CA GLU A 164 7.63 9.66 -4.84
C GLU A 164 6.65 10.19 -5.89
N MET A 165 5.82 9.32 -6.45
CA MET A 165 4.82 9.69 -7.45
C MET A 165 3.76 10.65 -6.90
N LEU A 166 3.26 10.40 -5.68
CA LEU A 166 2.28 11.27 -5.03
C LEU A 166 2.88 12.63 -4.63
N LEU A 167 4.13 12.67 -4.15
CA LEU A 167 4.84 13.92 -3.86
C LEU A 167 4.98 14.78 -5.11
N LYS A 168 5.42 14.19 -6.21
CA LYS A 168 5.54 14.89 -7.49
C LYS A 168 4.19 15.47 -7.93
N GLN A 169 3.10 14.72 -7.76
CA GLN A 169 1.76 15.23 -8.07
C GLN A 169 1.39 16.42 -7.19
N MET A 170 1.66 16.35 -5.88
CA MET A 170 1.37 17.44 -4.94
C MET A 170 2.20 18.71 -5.18
N GLU A 171 3.32 18.62 -5.90
CA GLU A 171 4.13 19.77 -6.30
C GLU A 171 3.65 20.44 -7.60
N GLU A 172 2.88 19.72 -8.41
CA GLU A 172 2.34 20.19 -9.70
C GLU A 172 0.94 20.85 -9.56
N GLU A 173 0.29 20.72 -8.40
CA GLU A 173 -1.01 21.29 -8.04
C GLU A 173 -0.89 22.67 -7.34
#